data_AF-M3UZF2-F1
#
_entry.id   AF-M3UZF2-F1
#
_cell.length_a   1.000
_cell.length_b   1.000
_cell.length_c   1.000
_cell.angle_alpha   90.00
_cell.angle_beta   90.00
_cell.angle_gamma   90.00
#
_symmetry.space_group_name_H-M   'P 1'
#
loop_
_entity.id
_entity.type
_entity.pdbx_description
1 polymer ?
#
loop_
_entity_poly.entity_id
_entity_poly.type
_entity_poly.pdbx_seq_one_letter_code
_entity_poly.pdbx_strand_id
1 'polypeptide(L)'
;MLMRLVIYYYNGNEVIYKSEKLAMDIWNTDWYLRSNEDEKLIIIFLVRAQKPLKFDIGPFGALSLPAFLSVIGATYSYMMLFINTNK
;
A
#
# COMPACT_ATOMS: atom_id res chain seq x y z
N MET A 1 -5.70 -15.30 -15.19
CA MET A 1 -6.15 -14.04 -14.55
C MET A 1 -5.55 -13.81 -13.16
N LEU A 2 -5.47 -14.82 -12.29
CA LEU A 2 -4.92 -14.69 -10.93
C LEU A 2 -3.50 -14.10 -10.86
N MET A 3 -2.58 -14.56 -11.71
CA MET A 3 -1.21 -14.02 -11.73
C MET A 3 -1.17 -12.50 -11.95
N ARG A 4 -2.05 -11.96 -12.81
CA ARG A 4 -2.14 -10.51 -13.05
C ARG A 4 -2.57 -9.77 -11.80
N LEU A 5 -3.57 -10.31 -11.07
CA LEU A 5 -4.03 -9.73 -9.81
C LEU A 5 -2.91 -9.74 -8.77
N VAL A 6 -2.20 -10.85 -8.60
CA VAL A 6 -1.06 -10.94 -7.67
C VAL A 6 -0.04 -9.84 -7.97
N ILE A 7 0.33 -9.68 -9.24
CA ILE A 7 1.30 -8.65 -9.65
C ILE A 7 0.78 -7.25 -9.29
N TYR A 8 -0.47 -6.92 -9.60
CA TYR A 8 -1.01 -5.60 -9.26
C TYR A 8 -1.04 -5.34 -7.76
N TYR A 9 -1.61 -6.26 -6.98
CA TYR A 9 -1.70 -6.10 -5.53
C TYR A 9 -0.33 -6.09 -4.84
N TYR A 10 0.64 -6.85 -5.35
CA TYR A 10 2.01 -6.82 -4.86
C TYR A 10 2.67 -5.46 -5.10
N ASN A 11 2.63 -4.95 -6.34
CA ASN A 11 3.21 -3.65 -6.67
C ASN A 11 2.52 -2.51 -5.91
N GLY A 12 1.19 -2.54 -5.78
CA GLY A 12 0.45 -1.56 -4.99
C GLY A 12 0.87 -1.55 -3.53
N ASN A 13 1.04 -2.73 -2.94
CA ASN A 13 1.51 -2.88 -1.57
C ASN A 13 2.96 -2.40 -1.39
N GLU A 14 3.83 -2.67 -2.36
CA GLU A 14 5.22 -2.22 -2.33
C GLU A 14 5.32 -0.68 -2.35
N VAL A 15 4.47 -0.01 -3.13
CA VAL A 15 4.39 1.46 -3.15
C VAL A 15 3.95 2.01 -1.79
N ILE A 16 2.92 1.40 -1.17
CA ILE A 16 2.47 1.80 0.17
C ILE A 16 3.59 1.62 1.19
N TYR A 17 4.22 0.45 1.21
CA TYR A 17 5.31 0.11 2.13
C TYR A 17 6.51 1.06 2.00
N LYS A 18 6.94 1.34 0.77
CA LYS A 18 8.03 2.30 0.50
C LYS A 18 7.63 3.71 0.91
N SER A 19 6.39 4.11 0.66
CA SER A 19 5.91 5.44 1.05
C SER A 19 5.86 5.63 2.57
N GLU A 20 5.47 4.60 3.33
CA GLU A 20 5.47 4.64 4.79
C GLU A 20 6.89 4.75 5.35
N LYS A 21 7.83 4.01 4.75
CA LYS A 21 9.23 4.01 5.18
C LYS A 21 9.95 5.32 4.85
N LEU A 22 9.56 5.99 3.77
CA LEU A 22 10.22 7.20 3.26
C LEU A 22 10.37 8.30 4.31
N ALA A 23 9.35 8.53 5.14
CA ALA A 23 9.41 9.53 6.20
C ALA A 23 10.51 9.21 7.23
N MET A 24 10.64 7.94 7.61
CA MET A 24 11.65 7.46 8.55
C MET A 24 13.05 7.52 7.94
N ASP A 25 13.19 7.14 6.67
CA ASP A 25 14.46 7.18 5.96
C ASP A 25 14.99 8.62 5.86
N ILE A 26 14.11 9.61 5.63
CA ILE A 26 14.48 11.03 5.61
C ILE A 26 14.83 11.55 7.00
N TRP A 27 14.05 11.15 8.01
CA TRP A 27 14.33 11.54 9.39
C TRP A 27 15.72 11.08 9.85
N ASN A 28 16.17 9.91 9.40
CA ASN A 28 17.48 9.34 9.71
C ASN A 28 18.65 10.00 8.95
N THR A 29 18.40 10.98 8.08
CA THR A 29 19.46 11.76 7.44
C THR A 29 19.87 12.95 8.31
N ASP A 30 21.09 13.46 8.12
CA ASP A 30 21.55 14.70 8.78
C ASP A 30 20.90 15.96 8.18
N TRP A 31 19.57 15.99 8.12
CA TRP A 31 18.77 17.05 7.50
C TRP A 31 18.96 18.41 8.19
N TYR A 32 19.26 18.41 9.48
CA TYR A 32 19.52 19.60 10.30
C TYR A 32 20.87 20.26 10.01
N LEU A 33 21.78 19.59 9.28
CA LEU A 33 23.06 20.16 8.84
C LEU A 33 22.99 20.79 7.44
N ARG A 34 21.82 20.77 6.80
CA ARG A 34 21.61 21.33 5.46
C ARG A 34 21.36 22.84 5.52
N SER A 35 21.30 23.47 4.35
CA SER A 35 21.02 24.92 4.26
C SER A 35 19.62 25.23 4.81
N ASN A 36 19.40 26.47 5.26
CA ASN A 36 18.08 26.91 5.76
C ASN A 36 16.93 26.74 4.75
N GLU A 37 17.25 26.72 3.45
CA GLU A 37 16.25 26.47 2.39
C GLU A 37 15.93 24.98 2.28
N ASP A 38 16.97 24.13 2.28
CA ASP A 38 16.83 22.68 2.23
C ASP A 38 16.12 22.13 3.47
N GLU A 39 16.43 22.64 4.66
CA GLU A 39 15.81 22.22 5.93
C GLU A 39 14.28 22.41 5.87
N LYS A 40 13.83 23.58 5.41
CA LYS A 40 12.40 23.88 5.26
C LYS A 40 11.73 22.94 4.24
N LEU A 41 12.40 22.67 3.12
CA LEU A 41 11.89 21.74 2.11
C LEU A 41 11.78 20.32 2.66
N ILE A 42 12.77 19.86 3.42
CA ILE A 42 12.77 18.54 4.05
C ILE A 42 11.64 18.43 5.07
N ILE A 43 11.41 19.45 5.90
CA ILE A 43 10.30 19.46 6.86
C ILE A 43 8.95 19.37 6.14
N ILE A 44 8.74 20.16 5.08
CA ILE A 44 7.52 20.09 4.27
C ILE A 44 7.34 18.67 3.69
N PHE A 45 8.43 18.09 3.19
CA PHE A 45 8.42 16.74 2.65
C PHE A 45 8.08 15.69 3.71
N LEU A 46 8.67 15.80 4.91
CA LEU A 46 8.41 14.91 6.05
C LEU A 46 6.93 14.93 6.45
N VAL A 47 6.34 16.12 6.57
CA VAL A 47 4.91 16.29 6.89
C VAL A 47 4.02 15.65 5.82
N ARG A 48 4.40 15.74 4.54
CA ARG A 48 3.66 15.09 3.45
C ARG A 48 3.82 13.57 3.45
N ALA A 49 5.03 13.07 3.73
CA ALA A 49 5.35 11.65 3.74
C ALA A 49 4.65 10.88 4.87
N GLN A 50 4.14 11.57 5.91
CA GLN A 50 3.30 10.94 6.94
C GLN A 50 1.98 10.36 6.39
N LYS A 51 1.51 10.86 5.24
CA LYS A 51 0.36 10.28 4.56
C LYS A 51 0.86 9.30 3.48
N PRO A 52 0.69 7.99 3.66
CA PRO A 52 1.21 7.02 2.69
C PRO A 52 0.50 7.14 1.34
N LEU A 53 1.29 7.01 0.28
CA LEU A 53 0.78 6.91 -1.08
C LEU A 53 0.13 5.54 -1.26
N LYS A 54 -1.19 5.56 -1.44
CA LYS A 54 -2.00 4.36 -1.67
C LYS A 54 -2.84 4.51 -2.94
N PHE A 55 -2.97 3.42 -3.67
CA PHE A 55 -3.87 3.33 -4.81
C PHE A 55 -5.21 2.75 -4.32
N ASP A 56 -6.22 3.59 -4.21
CA ASP A 56 -7.57 3.14 -3.84
C ASP A 56 -8.35 2.66 -5.08
N ILE A 57 -8.96 1.47 -4.99
CA ILE A 57 -9.75 0.83 -6.06
C ILE A 57 -11.24 0.92 -5.71
N GLY A 58 -11.75 2.15 -5.64
CA GLY A 58 -13.14 2.41 -5.32
C GLY A 58 -13.59 1.71 -4.01
N PRO A 59 -14.69 0.94 -4.01
CA PRO A 59 -15.23 0.34 -2.79
C PRO A 59 -14.39 -0.82 -2.24
N PHE A 60 -13.43 -1.34 -3.01
CA PHE A 60 -12.58 -2.47 -2.62
C PHE A 60 -11.39 -2.06 -1.75
N GLY A 61 -11.23 -0.76 -1.50
CA GLY A 61 -10.16 -0.21 -0.67
C GLY A 61 -8.82 -0.09 -1.40
N ALA A 62 -7.74 0.03 -0.63
CA ALA A 62 -6.39 0.17 -1.17
C ALA A 62 -5.91 -1.13 -1.83
N LEU A 63 -5.18 -0.99 -2.96
CA LEU A 63 -4.45 -2.03 -3.67
C LEU A 63 -3.31 -2.57 -2.79
N SER A 64 -3.68 -3.37 -1.80
CA SER A 64 -2.79 -3.93 -0.78
C SER A 64 -2.93 -5.45 -0.73
N LEU A 65 -1.90 -6.15 -0.23
CA LEU A 65 -1.95 -7.61 -0.10
C LEU A 65 -3.12 -8.10 0.79
N PRO A 66 -3.48 -7.42 1.90
CA PRO A 66 -4.69 -7.74 2.66
C PRO A 66 -5.99 -7.67 1.84
N ALA A 67 -6.11 -6.68 0.95
CA ALA A 67 -7.27 -6.58 0.07
C ALA A 67 -7.31 -7.75 -0.93
N PHE A 68 -6.16 -8.17 -1.46
CA PHE A 68 -6.08 -9.36 -2.31
C PHE A 68 -6.52 -10.65 -1.61
N LEU A 69 -6.06 -10.86 -0.37
CA LEU A 69 -6.47 -12.01 0.44
C LEU A 69 -7.98 -12.02 0.70
N SER A 70 -8.57 -10.84 0.88
CA SER A 70 -10.03 -10.70 1.05
C SER A 70 -10.78 -11.15 -0.20
N VAL A 71 -10.29 -10.79 -1.40
CA VAL A 71 -10.86 -11.23 -2.69
C VAL A 71 -10.74 -12.76 -2.85
N ILE A 72 -9.59 -13.35 -2.53
CA ILE A 72 -9.41 -14.80 -2.57
C ILE A 72 -10.35 -15.49 -1.59
N GLY A 73 -10.44 -14.99 -0.35
CA GLY A 73 -11.30 -15.52 0.70
C GLY A 73 -12.76 -15.54 0.26
N ALA A 74 -13.27 -14.43 -0.29
CA ALA A 74 -14.62 -14.35 -0.83
C ALA A 74 -14.86 -15.33 -1.98
N THR A 75 -13.88 -15.47 -2.88
CA THR A 75 -13.96 -16.43 -4.01
C THR A 75 -14.02 -17.87 -3.50
N TYR A 76 -13.21 -18.22 -2.49
CA TYR A 76 -13.22 -19.53 -1.87
C TYR A 76 -14.55 -19.83 -1.18
N SER A 77 -15.06 -18.90 -0.38
CA SER A 77 -16.38 -19.04 0.26
C SER A 77 -17.48 -19.26 -0.77
N TYR A 78 -17.47 -18.51 -1.88
CA TYR A 78 -18.44 -18.69 -2.96
C TYR A 78 -18.33 -20.07 -3.61
N MET A 79 -17.12 -20.54 -3.90
CA MET A 79 -16.90 -21.89 -4.44
C MET A 79 -17.40 -22.97 -3.47
N MET A 80 -17.13 -22.82 -2.18
CA MET A 80 -17.56 -23.77 -1.15
C MET A 80 -19.08 -23.85 -1.06
N LEU A 81 -19.78 -22.71 -1.09
CA LEU A 81 -21.24 -22.67 -1.11
C LEU A 81 -21.79 -23.42 -2.33
N PHE A 82 -21.24 -23.14 -3.52
CA PHE A 82 -21.68 -23.79 -4.74
C PHE A 82 -21.48 -25.31 -4.70
N ILE A 83 -20.32 -25.78 -4.23
CA ILE A 83 -20.03 -27.20 -4.06
C ILE A 83 -20.99 -27.86 -3.07
N ASN A 84 -21.33 -27.16 -1.98
CA ASN A 84 -22.24 -27.69 -0.97
C ASN A 84 -23.70 -27.75 -1.45
N THR A 85 -24.14 -26.81 -2.30
CA THR A 85 -25.49 -26.79 -2.87
C THR A 85 -25.68 -27.76 -4.04
N ASN A 86 -24.60 -28.28 -4.62
CA ASN A 86 -24.63 -29.23 -5.75
C ASN A 86 -24.56 -30.71 -5.28
N LYS A 87 -24.88 -30.95 -4.01
CA LYS A 87 -25.16 -32.27 -3.40
C LYS A 87 -26.65 -32.36 -3.10
#